data_AF-A0A1S1LKY0-F1
#
_entry.id   AF-A0A1S1LKY0-F1
#
_cell.length_a   1.000
_cell.length_b   1.000
_cell.length_c   1.000
_cell.angle_alpha   90.00
_cell.angle_beta   90.00
_cell.angle_gamma   90.00
#
_symmetry.space_group_name_H-M   'P 1'
#
loop_
_entity.id
_entity.type
_entity.pdbx_description
1 polymer ?
#
loop_
_entity_poly.entity_id
_entity_poly.type
_entity_poly.pdbx_seq_one_letter_code
_entity_poly.pdbx_strand_id
1 'polypeptide(L)'
;MDNSKPEYVLVVRPLAEQQADQSWKAWYPKADWSVSAATKPAALQEVRDEFERRLTAGLADDEPDAGLLAQHLASPIRGVYAIEHDTYMRMRSGPNFQQRLDAYIAELDAKAQ
;
A
#
# COMPACT_ATOMS: atom_id res chain seq x y z
N MET A 1 -5.27 -2.20 30.38
CA MET A 1 -5.06 -2.56 28.96
C MET A 1 -6.29 -2.06 28.23
N ASP A 2 -6.20 -0.90 27.60
CA ASP A 2 -7.31 -0.38 26.80
C ASP A 2 -7.47 -1.27 25.58
N ASN A 3 -8.57 -2.02 25.56
CA ASN A 3 -8.95 -2.92 24.47
C ASN A 3 -9.65 -2.13 23.35
N SER A 4 -9.12 -0.95 23.03
CA SER A 4 -9.64 -0.06 22.00
C SER A 4 -9.27 -0.65 20.65
N LYS A 5 -10.29 -0.94 19.83
CA LYS A 5 -10.07 -1.31 18.42
C LYS A 5 -9.21 -0.23 17.75
N PRO A 6 -8.26 -0.60 16.87
CA PRO A 6 -7.53 0.39 16.11
C PRO A 6 -8.53 1.24 15.30
N GLU A 7 -8.39 2.55 15.37
CA GLU A 7 -9.26 3.51 14.66
C GLU A 7 -9.13 3.35 13.13
N TYR A 8 -7.91 3.05 12.68
CA TYR A 8 -7.56 2.92 11.28
C TYR A 8 -6.97 1.55 10.96
N VAL A 9 -7.28 1.05 9.77
CA VAL A 9 -6.51 0.02 9.08
C VAL A 9 -5.63 0.71 8.05
N LEU A 10 -4.32 0.46 8.16
CA LEU A 10 -3.35 0.99 7.21
C LEU A 10 -3.29 0.08 5.99
N VAL A 11 -3.51 0.66 4.81
CA VAL A 11 -3.34 -0.03 3.53
C VAL A 11 -2.20 0.64 2.77
N VAL A 12 -1.24 -0.18 2.34
CA VAL A 12 -0.07 0.27 1.59
C VAL A 12 -0.15 -0.27 0.17
N ARG A 13 -0.08 0.63 -0.82
CA ARG A 13 -0.06 0.30 -2.25
C ARG A 13 1.31 0.62 -2.84
N PRO A 14 1.85 -0.26 -3.70
CA PRO A 14 3.08 0.05 -4.42
C PRO A 14 2.85 1.23 -5.38
N LEU A 15 3.89 2.04 -5.52
CA LEU A 15 3.97 3.14 -6.46
C LEU A 15 4.72 2.66 -7.71
N ALA A 16 4.44 3.29 -8.84
CA ALA A 16 5.20 3.07 -10.06
C ALA A 16 5.35 4.36 -10.87
N GLU A 17 6.53 4.55 -11.45
CA GLU A 17 6.88 5.73 -12.24
C GLU A 17 7.70 5.33 -13.47
N GLN A 18 7.40 5.94 -14.61
CA GLN A 18 8.15 5.72 -15.84
C GLN A 18 9.50 6.47 -15.77
N GLN A 19 10.56 5.76 -16.12
CA GLN A 19 11.93 6.26 -16.16
C GLN A 19 12.27 6.84 -17.55
N ALA A 20 13.40 7.53 -17.67
CA ALA A 20 13.86 8.14 -18.91
C ALA A 20 14.13 7.12 -20.04
N ASP A 21 14.51 5.89 -19.69
CA ASP A 21 14.72 4.77 -20.61
C ASP A 21 13.41 4.03 -21.00
N GLN A 22 12.26 4.64 -20.68
CA GLN A 22 10.91 4.09 -20.86
C GLN A 22 10.57 2.86 -20.00
N SER A 23 11.48 2.39 -19.16
CA SER A 23 11.18 1.37 -18.15
C SER A 23 10.29 1.94 -17.05
N TRP A 24 9.69 1.05 -16.25
CA TRP A 24 8.88 1.39 -15.10
C TRP A 24 9.57 0.93 -13.83
N LYS A 25 9.83 1.87 -12.93
CA LYS A 25 10.32 1.59 -11.58
C LYS A 25 9.13 1.47 -10.64
N ALA A 26 9.10 0.45 -9.79
CA ALA A 26 8.08 0.28 -8.76
C ALA A 26 8.67 0.05 -7.37
N TRP A 27 8.00 0.54 -6.34
CA TRP A 27 8.45 0.46 -4.94
C TRP A 27 7.28 0.59 -3.97
N TYR A 28 7.44 0.06 -2.76
CA TYR A 28 6.53 0.38 -1.65
C TYR A 28 6.92 1.71 -1.00
N PRO A 29 5.96 2.51 -0.51
CA PRO A 29 6.25 3.68 0.30
C PRO A 29 7.24 3.35 1.43
N LYS A 30 8.26 4.19 1.59
CA LYS A 30 9.34 4.05 2.59
C LYS A 30 10.27 2.84 2.42
N ALA A 31 10.07 1.98 1.41
CA ALA A 31 11.05 0.96 1.08
C ALA A 31 12.36 1.62 0.60
N ASP A 32 13.50 1.07 1.03
CA ASP A 32 14.84 1.43 0.55
C ASP A 32 15.22 0.72 -0.76
N TRP A 33 14.31 -0.10 -1.28
CA TRP A 33 14.47 -0.90 -2.47
C TRP A 33 13.35 -0.65 -3.49
N SER A 34 13.63 -1.00 -4.73
CA SER A 34 12.71 -0.89 -5.87
C SER A 34 13.03 -1.95 -6.91
N VAL A 35 12.07 -2.25 -7.77
CA VAL A 35 12.24 -3.10 -8.95
C VAL A 35 12.01 -2.28 -10.23
N SER A 36 12.43 -2.83 -11.38
CA SER A 36 12.22 -2.19 -12.67
C SER A 36 11.77 -3.22 -13.71
N ALA A 37 10.75 -2.88 -14.49
CA ALA A 37 10.26 -3.72 -15.59
C ALA A 37 9.89 -2.88 -16.83
N ALA A 38 9.66 -3.54 -17.97
CA ALA A 38 9.34 -2.86 -19.22
C ALA A 38 7.96 -2.15 -19.23
N THR A 39 7.03 -2.56 -18.37
CA THR A 39 5.67 -2.01 -18.32
C THR A 39 5.23 -1.73 -16.90
N LYS A 40 4.29 -0.79 -16.72
CA LYS A 40 3.71 -0.48 -15.40
C LYS A 40 3.12 -1.72 -14.72
N PRO A 41 2.27 -2.54 -15.37
CA PRO A 41 1.73 -3.74 -14.71
C PRO A 41 2.81 -4.74 -14.32
N ALA A 42 3.84 -4.92 -15.16
CA ALA A 42 4.95 -5.81 -14.84
C ALA A 42 5.74 -5.33 -13.62
N ALA A 43 6.05 -4.04 -13.54
CA ALA A 43 6.79 -3.48 -12.40
C ALA A 43 5.97 -3.60 -11.09
N LEU A 44 4.66 -3.39 -11.16
CA LEU A 44 3.74 -3.55 -10.02
C LEU A 44 3.56 -5.03 -9.61
N GLN A 45 3.75 -5.98 -10.51
CA GLN A 45 3.77 -7.40 -10.15
C GLN A 45 5.11 -7.78 -9.53
N GLU A 46 6.23 -7.40 -10.16
CA GLU A 46 7.58 -7.71 -9.65
C GLU A 46 7.81 -7.15 -8.24
N VAL A 47 7.28 -5.96 -7.93
CA VAL A 47 7.45 -5.38 -6.58
C VAL A 47 6.68 -6.18 -5.53
N ARG A 48 5.57 -6.82 -5.90
CA ARG A 48 4.81 -7.71 -5.00
C ARG A 48 5.57 -9.01 -4.80
N ASP A 49 6.07 -9.59 -5.88
CA ASP A 49 6.84 -10.84 -5.82
C ASP A 49 8.11 -10.66 -4.98
N GLU A 50 8.80 -9.52 -5.14
CA GLU A 50 9.98 -9.17 -4.35
C GLU A 50 9.64 -8.94 -2.87
N PHE A 51 8.48 -8.34 -2.57
CA PHE A 51 8.00 -8.20 -1.20
C PHE A 51 7.72 -9.57 -0.55
N GLU A 52 7.00 -10.46 -1.24
CA GLU A 52 6.74 -11.83 -0.77
C GLU A 52 8.03 -12.62 -0.54
N ARG A 53 9.02 -12.46 -1.43
CA ARG A 53 10.35 -13.06 -1.26
C ARG A 53 11.05 -12.53 0.00
N ARG A 54 11.01 -11.21 0.23
CA ARG A 54 11.61 -10.58 1.42
C ARG A 54 10.92 -11.01 2.70
N LEU A 55 9.58 -11.08 2.72
CA LEU A 55 8.81 -11.62 3.84
C LEU A 55 9.27 -13.05 4.18
N THR A 56 9.33 -13.92 3.17
CA THR A 56 9.76 -15.32 3.34
C THR A 56 11.19 -15.42 3.85
N ALA A 57 12.06 -14.48 3.49
CA ALA A 57 13.45 -14.42 3.92
C ALA A 57 13.66 -13.72 5.28
N GLY A 58 12.61 -13.21 5.92
CA GLY A 58 12.71 -12.42 7.16
C GLY A 58 13.39 -11.06 6.96
N LEU A 59 13.35 -10.52 5.74
CA LEU A 59 13.92 -9.22 5.35
C LEU A 59 12.86 -8.11 5.25
N ALA A 60 11.59 -8.45 5.51
CA ALA A 60 10.48 -7.52 5.56
C ALA A 60 9.48 -7.99 6.63
N ASP A 61 8.75 -7.03 7.19
CA ASP A 61 7.63 -7.27 8.09
C ASP A 61 6.31 -7.28 7.30
N ASP A 62 5.39 -8.14 7.70
CA ASP A 62 4.04 -8.22 7.14
C ASP A 62 3.10 -7.14 7.69
N GLU A 63 3.47 -6.55 8.84
CA GLU A 63 2.83 -5.39 9.43
C GLU A 63 3.59 -4.11 9.09
N PRO A 64 2.88 -3.03 8.68
CA PRO A 64 3.52 -1.75 8.48
C PRO A 64 4.07 -1.19 9.80
N ASP A 65 5.19 -0.49 9.73
CA ASP A 65 5.81 0.22 10.86
C ASP A 65 4.76 1.00 11.67
N ALA A 66 4.75 0.80 12.99
CA ALA A 66 3.85 1.46 13.92
C ALA A 66 3.87 3.01 13.78
N GLY A 67 5.00 3.57 13.33
CA GLY A 67 5.13 5.00 13.06
C GLY A 67 4.49 5.46 11.73
N LEU A 68 4.19 4.56 10.80
CA LEU A 68 3.75 4.90 9.45
C LEU A 68 2.37 5.56 9.42
N LEU A 69 1.43 5.07 10.25
CA LEU A 69 0.11 5.68 10.38
C LEU A 69 0.21 7.12 10.91
N ALA A 70 0.96 7.32 12.01
CA ALA A 70 1.14 8.66 12.60
C ALA A 70 1.80 9.63 11.62
N GLN A 71 2.83 9.17 10.88
CA GLN A 71 3.47 9.97 9.84
C GLN A 71 2.49 10.35 8.72
N HIS A 72 1.67 9.40 8.25
CA HIS A 72 0.70 9.64 7.18
C HIS A 72 -0.41 10.62 7.62
N LEU A 73 -0.90 10.49 8.85
CA LEU A 73 -1.91 11.41 9.41
C LEU A 73 -1.37 12.83 9.59
N ALA A 74 -0.07 12.99 9.92
CA ALA A 74 0.57 14.29 10.03
C ALA A 74 0.91 14.91 8.66
N SER A 75 1.34 14.09 7.70
CA SER A 75 1.70 14.49 6.35
C SER A 75 1.37 13.35 5.38
N PRO A 76 0.37 13.51 4.49
CA PRO A 76 -0.02 12.45 3.57
C PRO A 76 1.15 11.86 2.79
N ILE A 77 1.32 10.55 2.90
CA ILE A 77 2.32 9.78 2.17
C ILE A 77 1.64 9.10 0.98
N ARG A 78 2.13 9.35 -0.24
CA ARG A 78 1.61 8.73 -1.46
C ARG A 78 1.67 7.20 -1.37
N GLY A 79 0.58 6.53 -1.71
CA GLY A 79 0.48 5.06 -1.65
C GLY A 79 0.26 4.50 -0.24
N VAL A 80 0.07 5.35 0.77
CA VAL A 80 -0.36 4.95 2.11
C VAL A 80 -1.78 5.48 2.32
N TYR A 81 -2.66 4.66 2.88
CA TYR A 81 -4.05 5.00 3.12
C TYR A 81 -4.44 4.60 4.54
N ALA A 82 -4.91 5.57 5.32
CA ALA A 82 -5.56 5.32 6.61
C ALA A 82 -7.07 5.15 6.37
N ILE A 83 -7.56 3.91 6.43
CA ILE A 83 -8.98 3.60 6.23
C ILE A 83 -9.62 3.35 7.58
N GLU A 84 -10.69 4.07 7.90
CA GLU A 84 -11.51 3.83 9.10
C GLU A 84 -11.80 2.33 9.28
N HIS A 85 -11.50 1.80 10.46
CA HIS A 85 -11.49 0.36 10.72
C HIS A 85 -12.83 -0.31 10.38
N ASP A 86 -13.95 0.30 10.78
CA ASP A 86 -15.27 -0.24 10.49
C ASP A 86 -15.61 -0.20 8.99
N THR A 87 -15.10 0.78 8.25
CA THR A 87 -15.23 0.84 6.80
C THR A 87 -14.42 -0.27 6.14
N TYR A 88 -13.18 -0.47 6.56
CA TYR A 88 -12.34 -1.56 6.07
C TYR A 88 -12.95 -2.93 6.36
N MET A 89 -13.41 -3.17 7.59
CA MET A 89 -14.02 -4.44 7.98
C MET A 89 -15.30 -4.72 7.21
N ARG A 90 -16.15 -3.71 6.96
CA ARG A 90 -17.34 -3.87 6.10
C ARG A 90 -16.98 -4.29 4.68
N MET A 91 -15.91 -3.74 4.10
CA MET A 91 -15.42 -4.17 2.79
C MET A 91 -14.87 -5.61 2.85
N ARG A 92 -14.07 -5.92 3.88
CA ARG A 92 -13.41 -7.22 4.07
C ARG A 92 -14.39 -8.37 4.23
N SER A 93 -15.51 -8.14 4.91
CA SER A 93 -16.55 -9.15 5.12
C SER A 93 -17.50 -9.33 3.92
N GLY A 94 -17.41 -8.47 2.90
CA GLY A 94 -18.25 -8.53 1.71
C GLY A 94 -17.63 -9.30 0.53
N PRO A 95 -18.44 -9.69 -0.47
CA PRO A 95 -17.90 -10.26 -1.70
C PRO A 95 -17.13 -9.20 -2.50
N ASN A 96 -16.15 -9.64 -3.28
CA ASN A 96 -15.28 -8.78 -4.10
C ASN A 96 -14.47 -7.76 -3.28
N PHE A 97 -14.01 -8.15 -2.08
CA PHE A 97 -13.25 -7.29 -1.17
C PHE A 97 -12.16 -6.48 -1.88
N GLN A 98 -11.31 -7.13 -2.67
CA GLN A 98 -10.20 -6.46 -3.39
C GLN A 98 -10.71 -5.36 -4.34
N GLN A 99 -11.74 -5.66 -5.15
CA GLN A 99 -12.32 -4.69 -6.08
C GLN A 99 -12.94 -3.48 -5.35
N ARG A 100 -13.61 -3.70 -4.21
CA ARG A 100 -14.18 -2.61 -3.41
C ARG A 100 -13.09 -1.75 -2.77
N LEU A 101 -12.05 -2.39 -2.25
CA LEU A 101 -10.92 -1.70 -1.66
C LEU A 101 -10.19 -0.85 -2.72
N ASP A 102 -9.97 -1.39 -3.92
CA ASP A 102 -9.37 -0.67 -5.04
C ASP A 102 -10.22 0.53 -5.48
N ALA A 103 -11.53 0.36 -5.60
CA ALA A 103 -12.45 1.45 -5.92
C ALA A 103 -12.42 2.55 -4.85
N TYR A 104 -12.46 2.17 -3.56
CA TYR A 104 -12.40 3.12 -2.45
C TYR A 104 -11.09 3.91 -2.42
N ILE A 105 -9.95 3.24 -2.66
CA ILE A 105 -8.65 3.89 -2.75
C ILE A 105 -8.61 4.87 -3.93
N ALA A 106 -9.15 4.51 -5.09
CA ALA A 106 -9.22 5.41 -6.24
C ALA A 106 -10.07 6.67 -5.94
N GLU A 107 -11.13 6.55 -5.15
CA GLU A 107 -11.92 7.70 -4.67
C GLU A 107 -11.12 8.60 -3.72
N LEU A 108 -10.28 8.02 -2.84
CA LEU A 108 -9.40 8.79 -1.96
C LEU A 108 -8.34 9.56 -2.77
N ASP A 109 -7.72 8.90 -3.74
CA ASP A 109 -6.74 9.55 -4.63
C ASP A 109 -7.35 10.71 -5.41
N ALA A 110 -8.59 10.58 -5.87
CA ALA A 110 -9.29 11.64 -6.60
C ALA A 110 -9.64 12.85 -5.73
N LYS A 111 -9.81 12.67 -4.41
CA LYS A 111 -10.10 13.76 -3.45
C LYS A 111 -8.85 14.45 -2.93
N ALA A 112 -7.68 13.83 -3.08
CA ALA A 112 -6.40 14.37 -2.65
C ALA A 112 -5.72 15.28 -3.70
N GLN A 113 -6.32 15.42 -4.89
CA GLN A 113 -5.94 16.35 -5.95
C GLN A 113 -6.67 17.68 -5.82
#